data_AF-A0A1V6K6L0-F1
#
_entry.id   AF-A0A1V6K6L0-F1
#
_cell.length_a   1.000
_cell.length_b   1.000
_cell.length_c   1.000
_cell.angle_alpha   90.00
_cell.angle_beta   90.00
_cell.angle_gamma   90.00
#
_symmetry.space_group_name_H-M   'P 1'
#
loop_
_entity.id
_entity.type
_entity.pdbx_description
1 polymer ?
#
loop_
_entity_poly.entity_id
_entity_poly.type
_entity_poly.pdbx_seq_one_letter_code
_entity_poly.pdbx_strand_id
1 'polypeptide(L)'
;MTRFPSAFQTSWQVSLALYHMALWSGGRRATVWIPQFASLRNHVREISRSAAGSRVEKLSRTLSKWPDLAEVSASLPADSASELFAACLDESSALLELGYPSAEGLDFVTRLPSPGSNGRRTPAQMRSAVHHLGGDFQLLKTMMRVPDPFAPCLRVTFSVWPRYLPPEEFESLHMPWPGGKLTTSVSYRRDLRGYALLCMFDLAVRLRASEGIQAMHTGFGSFADEIT
;
A
#
# COMPACT_ATOMS: atom_id res chain seq x y z
N MET A 1 -5.88 11.17 -12.43
CA MET A 1 -5.44 10.08 -11.52
C MET A 1 -6.11 10.31 -10.19
N THR A 2 -6.92 9.34 -9.75
CA THR A 2 -7.73 9.44 -8.52
C THR A 2 -6.84 9.51 -7.29
N ARG A 3 -7.19 10.35 -6.31
CA ARG A 3 -6.42 10.49 -5.07
C ARG A 3 -6.89 9.51 -4.01
N PHE A 4 -5.96 9.09 -3.15
CA PHE A 4 -6.29 8.38 -1.91
C PHE A 4 -7.07 9.33 -0.97
N PRO A 5 -8.10 8.87 -0.25
CA PRO A 5 -9.00 9.73 0.52
C PRO A 5 -8.40 10.31 1.83
N SER A 6 -7.10 10.60 1.86
CA SER A 6 -6.38 11.20 3.00
C SER A 6 -5.40 12.28 2.52
N ALA A 7 -5.30 13.37 3.29
CA ALA A 7 -4.40 14.47 3.03
C ALA A 7 -3.07 14.29 3.79
N PHE A 8 -2.16 13.52 3.21
CA PHE A 8 -0.85 13.25 3.81
C PHE A 8 0.07 14.48 3.79
N GLN A 9 0.76 14.72 4.91
CA GLN A 9 1.72 15.80 5.08
C GLN A 9 3.17 15.32 5.07
N THR A 10 3.41 14.05 5.41
CA THR A 10 4.76 13.46 5.48
C THR A 10 4.76 12.05 4.92
N SER A 11 5.94 11.57 4.53
CA SER A 11 6.17 10.16 4.15
C SER A 11 5.78 9.19 5.25
N TRP A 12 5.98 9.57 6.52
CA TRP A 12 5.52 8.78 7.67
C TRP A 12 4.00 8.62 7.70
N GLN A 13 3.23 9.67 7.42
CA GLN A 13 1.77 9.54 7.36
C GLN A 13 1.32 8.64 6.20
N VAL A 14 2.02 8.69 5.07
CA VAL A 14 1.79 7.77 3.94
C VAL A 14 2.07 6.33 4.37
N SER A 15 3.13 6.08 5.14
CA SER A 15 3.47 4.72 5.59
C SER A 15 2.51 4.15 6.62
N LEU A 16 1.84 5.00 7.40
CA LEU A 16 0.77 4.57 8.30
C LEU A 16 -0.42 3.96 7.54
N ALA A 17 -0.67 4.35 6.28
CA ALA A 17 -1.68 3.69 5.46
C ALA A 17 -1.33 2.22 5.17
N LEU A 18 -0.07 1.94 4.83
CA LEU A 18 0.43 0.57 4.66
C LEU A 18 0.31 -0.22 5.97
N TYR A 19 0.73 0.39 7.08
CA TYR A 19 0.66 -0.21 8.42
C TYR A 19 -0.75 -0.67 8.79
N HIS A 20 -1.71 0.26 8.74
CA HIS A 20 -3.10 -0.02 9.13
C HIS A 20 -3.80 -0.96 8.14
N MET A 21 -3.44 -0.94 6.86
CA MET A 21 -3.95 -1.92 5.89
C MET A 21 -3.45 -3.33 6.23
N ALA A 22 -2.14 -3.49 6.46
CA ALA A 22 -1.57 -4.77 6.81
C ALA A 22 -2.18 -5.33 8.10
N LEU A 23 -2.29 -4.52 9.16
CA LEU A 23 -2.94 -4.93 10.40
C LEU A 23 -4.40 -5.33 10.19
N TRP A 24 -5.13 -4.64 9.31
CA TRP A 24 -6.51 -5.01 9.01
C TRP A 24 -6.59 -6.37 8.30
N SER A 25 -5.64 -6.67 7.41
CA SER A 25 -5.66 -7.91 6.63
C SER A 25 -5.26 -9.15 7.45
N GLY A 26 -4.27 -9.03 8.34
CA GLY A 26 -3.66 -10.19 9.03
C GLY A 26 -3.57 -10.07 10.55
N GLY A 27 -4.11 -9.00 11.14
CA GLY A 27 -4.00 -8.74 12.57
C GLY A 27 -2.55 -8.56 13.02
N ARG A 28 -2.25 -8.97 14.27
CA ARG A 28 -0.90 -8.82 14.88
C ARG A 28 0.20 -9.62 14.19
N ARG A 29 -0.14 -10.60 13.35
CA ARG A 29 0.81 -11.42 12.58
C ARG A 29 0.86 -11.03 11.10
N ALA A 30 0.25 -9.89 10.75
CA ALA A 30 0.27 -9.42 9.38
C ALA A 30 1.70 -9.15 8.93
N THR A 31 2.01 -9.66 7.74
CA THR A 31 3.27 -9.39 7.06
C THR A 31 3.01 -8.64 5.77
N VAL A 32 4.00 -7.86 5.37
CA VAL A 32 4.06 -7.15 4.10
C VAL A 32 5.19 -7.77 3.29
N TRP A 33 4.85 -8.27 2.11
CA TRP A 33 5.82 -8.85 1.20
C TRP A 33 6.43 -7.76 0.32
N ILE A 34 7.77 -7.78 0.18
CA ILE A 34 8.53 -6.79 -0.58
C ILE A 34 9.29 -7.54 -1.68
N PRO A 35 8.76 -7.59 -2.92
CA PRO A 35 9.38 -8.38 -3.99
C PRO A 35 10.82 -7.96 -4.28
N GLN A 36 11.11 -6.66 -4.17
CA GLN A 36 12.41 -6.08 -4.47
C GLN A 36 13.37 -6.04 -3.28
N PHE A 37 13.06 -6.70 -2.15
CA PHE A 37 13.84 -6.53 -0.91
C PHE A 37 15.33 -6.85 -1.07
N ALA A 38 15.67 -7.97 -1.72
CA ALA A 38 17.07 -8.36 -1.95
C ALA A 38 17.78 -7.36 -2.88
N SER A 39 17.12 -6.94 -3.97
CA SER A 39 17.63 -5.92 -4.89
C SER A 39 17.90 -4.60 -4.16
N LEU A 40 16.91 -4.09 -3.42
CA LEU A 40 17.02 -2.88 -2.60
C LEU A 40 18.18 -2.96 -1.60
N ARG A 41 18.28 -4.07 -0.86
CA ARG A 41 19.34 -4.29 0.14
C ARG A 41 20.72 -4.25 -0.50
N ASN A 42 20.90 -4.92 -1.63
CA ASN A 42 22.20 -4.99 -2.32
C ASN A 42 22.62 -3.62 -2.86
N HIS A 43 21.72 -2.91 -3.53
CA HIS A 43 22.01 -1.56 -4.04
C HIS A 43 22.31 -0.58 -2.91
N VAL A 44 21.50 -0.57 -1.84
CA VAL A 44 21.74 0.33 -0.70
C VAL A 44 23.06 0.02 -0.01
N ARG A 45 23.43 -1.27 0.13
CA ARG A 45 24.73 -1.67 0.68
C ARG A 45 25.88 -1.17 -0.16
N GLU A 46 25.80 -1.29 -1.48
CA GLU A 46 26.82 -0.78 -2.40
C GLU A 46 26.95 0.74 -2.32
N ILE A 47 25.83 1.46 -2.42
CA ILE A 47 25.78 2.92 -2.34
C ILE A 47 26.32 3.40 -0.98
N SER A 48 25.98 2.73 0.12
CA SER A 48 26.42 3.11 1.47
C SER A 48 27.94 3.06 1.69
N ARG A 49 28.67 2.31 0.86
CA ARG A 49 30.14 2.24 0.89
C ARG A 49 30.81 3.26 -0.04
N SER A 50 30.01 3.99 -0.82
CA SER A 50 30.48 5.04 -1.74
C SER A 50 30.53 6.41 -1.05
N ALA A 51 31.12 7.39 -1.73
CA ALA A 51 31.09 8.80 -1.31
C ALA A 51 29.66 9.38 -1.20
N ALA A 52 28.68 8.76 -1.86
CA ALA A 52 27.28 9.17 -1.82
C ALA A 52 26.46 8.49 -0.72
N GLY A 53 27.09 7.69 0.16
CA GLY A 53 26.39 6.86 1.15
C GLY A 53 25.50 7.62 2.12
N SER A 54 25.82 8.88 2.45
CA SER A 54 24.99 9.74 3.31
C SER A 54 23.61 10.06 2.73
N ARG A 55 23.43 9.91 1.41
CA ARG A 55 22.15 10.16 0.73
C ARG A 55 21.14 9.02 0.91
N VAL A 56 21.59 7.86 1.37
CA VAL A 56 20.78 6.66 1.62
C VAL A 56 20.94 6.16 3.07
N GLU A 57 21.33 7.05 3.98
CA GLU A 57 21.69 6.67 5.36
C GLU A 57 20.48 6.15 6.14
N LYS A 58 19.29 6.71 5.93
CA LYS A 58 18.07 6.24 6.61
C LYS A 58 17.69 4.85 6.14
N LEU A 59 17.74 4.59 4.83
CA LEU A 59 17.52 3.25 4.26
C LEU A 59 18.56 2.25 4.75
N SER A 60 19.85 2.62 4.71
CA SER A 60 20.93 1.74 5.14
C SER A 60 20.78 1.35 6.61
N ARG A 61 20.48 2.32 7.50
CA ARG A 61 20.19 2.05 8.91
C ARG A 61 18.97 1.15 9.10
N THR A 62 17.89 1.41 8.35
CA THR A 62 16.64 0.63 8.45
C THR A 62 16.83 -0.80 7.98
N LEU A 63 17.54 -1.01 6.87
CA LEU A 63 17.84 -2.33 6.30
C LEU A 63 18.83 -3.11 7.17
N SER A 64 19.76 -2.43 7.84
CA SER A 64 20.75 -3.06 8.74
C SER A 64 20.12 -3.73 9.97
N LYS A 65 18.89 -3.35 10.33
CA LYS A 65 18.14 -4.03 11.41
C LYS A 65 17.75 -5.47 11.06
N TRP A 66 17.81 -5.85 9.78
CA TRP A 66 17.31 -7.13 9.30
C TRP A 66 18.46 -8.09 8.97
N PRO A 67 18.52 -9.30 9.58
CA PRO A 67 19.55 -10.28 9.29
C PRO A 67 19.49 -10.76 7.82
N ASP A 68 20.61 -11.22 7.27
CA ASP A 68 20.71 -11.70 5.88
C ASP A 68 19.72 -12.85 5.57
N LEU A 69 19.31 -13.62 6.59
CA LEU A 69 18.28 -14.67 6.47
C LEU A 69 16.88 -14.16 6.07
N ALA A 70 16.61 -12.85 6.12
CA ALA A 70 15.35 -12.26 5.66
C ALA A 70 15.18 -12.30 4.12
N GLU A 71 16.23 -12.63 3.37
CA GLU A 71 16.22 -12.68 1.90
C GLU A 71 15.31 -13.79 1.33
N VAL A 72 15.06 -14.86 2.09
CA VAL A 72 14.32 -16.03 1.60
C VAL A 72 12.79 -15.84 1.61
N SER A 73 12.25 -14.92 2.42
CA SER A 73 10.79 -14.68 2.48
C SER A 73 10.37 -13.23 2.28
N ALA A 74 11.29 -12.26 2.33
CA ALA A 74 11.09 -10.82 2.17
C ALA A 74 9.75 -10.28 2.73
N SER A 75 9.30 -10.86 3.85
CA SER A 75 8.02 -10.59 4.46
C SER A 75 8.28 -9.97 5.82
N LEU A 76 8.03 -8.67 5.95
CA LEU A 76 8.29 -7.92 7.16
C LEU A 76 7.01 -7.77 7.99
N PRO A 77 7.09 -7.74 9.33
CA PRO A 77 5.98 -7.29 10.18
C PRO A 77 5.51 -5.88 9.77
N ALA A 78 4.24 -5.58 10.00
CA ALA A 78 3.63 -4.32 9.57
C ALA A 78 4.37 -3.06 10.05
N ASP A 79 4.82 -3.02 11.32
CA ASP A 79 5.56 -1.88 11.88
C ASP A 79 6.87 -1.65 11.11
N SER A 80 7.60 -2.73 10.86
CA SER A 80 8.88 -2.74 10.17
C SER A 80 8.76 -2.39 8.68
N ALA A 81 7.72 -2.91 8.04
CA ALA A 81 7.41 -2.58 6.65
C ALA A 81 7.04 -1.11 6.49
N SER A 82 6.28 -0.54 7.44
CA SER A 82 5.95 0.90 7.47
C SER A 82 7.20 1.76 7.64
N GLU A 83 8.10 1.41 8.58
CA GLU A 83 9.35 2.13 8.77
C GLU A 83 10.22 2.11 7.51
N LEU A 84 10.38 0.93 6.90
CA LEU A 84 11.13 0.79 5.65
C LEU A 84 10.48 1.56 4.50
N PHE A 85 9.16 1.49 4.36
CA PHE A 85 8.44 2.22 3.33
C PHE A 85 8.60 3.74 3.47
N ALA A 86 8.52 4.28 4.69
CA ALA A 86 8.79 5.70 4.93
C ALA A 86 10.23 6.10 4.57
N ALA A 87 11.21 5.27 4.91
CA ALA A 87 12.60 5.51 4.51
C ALA A 87 12.78 5.48 2.99
N CYS A 88 12.13 4.53 2.30
CA CYS A 88 12.12 4.47 0.84
C CYS A 88 11.49 5.72 0.21
N LEU A 89 10.39 6.22 0.76
CA LEU A 89 9.72 7.44 0.27
C LEU A 89 10.66 8.66 0.38
N ASP A 90 11.32 8.85 1.52
CA ASP A 90 12.23 9.98 1.77
C ASP A 90 13.46 9.97 0.85
N GLU A 91 14.04 8.80 0.61
CA GLU A 91 15.31 8.65 -0.12
C GLU A 91 15.12 8.17 -1.57
N SER A 92 13.86 8.05 -2.03
CA SER A 92 13.49 7.53 -3.36
C SER A 92 14.20 8.22 -4.54
N SER A 93 14.23 9.56 -4.55
CA SER A 93 14.94 10.33 -5.59
C SER A 93 16.43 10.02 -5.59
N ALA A 94 17.04 9.93 -4.41
CA ALA A 94 18.46 9.61 -4.29
C ALA A 94 18.76 8.19 -4.77
N LEU A 95 17.91 7.20 -4.46
CA LEU A 95 18.07 5.85 -4.97
C LEU A 95 18.10 5.81 -6.50
N LEU A 96 17.15 6.47 -7.16
CA LEU A 96 17.08 6.50 -8.63
C LEU A 96 18.29 7.24 -9.24
N GLU A 97 18.67 8.38 -8.67
CA GLU A 97 19.85 9.13 -9.12
C GLU A 97 21.16 8.36 -8.93
N LEU A 98 21.22 7.45 -7.96
CA LEU A 98 22.38 6.62 -7.64
C LEU A 98 22.35 5.25 -8.34
N GLY A 99 21.46 5.07 -9.32
CA GLY A 99 21.47 3.92 -10.23
C GLY A 99 20.52 2.78 -9.86
N TYR A 100 19.62 2.96 -8.88
CA TYR A 100 18.57 1.97 -8.64
C TYR A 100 17.65 1.87 -9.87
N PRO A 101 17.35 0.67 -10.37
CA PRO A 101 16.58 0.48 -11.60
C PRO A 101 15.12 0.92 -11.44
N SER A 102 14.75 2.03 -12.06
CA SER A 102 13.39 2.59 -11.99
C SER A 102 12.31 1.60 -12.47
N ALA A 103 12.64 0.79 -13.47
CA ALA A 103 11.73 -0.21 -14.06
C ALA A 103 11.33 -1.33 -13.09
N GLU A 104 12.11 -1.62 -12.05
CA GLU A 104 11.77 -2.65 -11.05
C GLU A 104 10.59 -2.23 -10.16
N GLY A 105 10.30 -0.93 -10.08
CA GLY A 105 9.42 -0.37 -9.07
C GLY A 105 9.98 -0.55 -7.65
N LEU A 106 9.22 -0.12 -6.66
CA LEU A 106 9.49 -0.48 -5.27
C LEU A 106 8.18 -0.66 -4.52
N ASP A 107 7.81 -1.93 -4.35
CA ASP A 107 6.47 -2.37 -3.98
C ASP A 107 6.42 -3.01 -2.60
N PHE A 108 5.37 -2.69 -1.86
CA PHE A 108 5.02 -3.22 -0.55
C PHE A 108 3.64 -3.85 -0.67
N VAL A 109 3.62 -5.18 -0.66
CA VAL A 109 2.44 -5.97 -0.99
C VAL A 109 1.77 -6.48 0.28
N THR A 110 0.50 -6.14 0.43
CA THR A 110 -0.38 -6.65 1.48
C THR A 110 -1.73 -7.00 0.85
N ARG A 111 -2.80 -7.09 1.65
CA ARG A 111 -4.13 -7.50 1.18
C ARG A 111 -5.23 -6.64 1.79
N LEU A 112 -6.38 -6.60 1.12
CA LEU A 112 -7.63 -6.19 1.72
C LEU A 112 -8.12 -7.27 2.70
N PRO A 113 -8.91 -6.91 3.71
CA PRO A 113 -9.68 -7.92 4.44
C PRO A 113 -10.58 -8.69 3.46
N SER A 114 -10.75 -10.00 3.67
CA SER A 114 -11.72 -10.78 2.90
C SER A 114 -13.16 -10.30 3.21
N PRO A 115 -14.05 -10.15 2.21
CA PRO A 115 -15.42 -9.69 2.41
C PRO A 115 -16.17 -10.42 3.53
N GLY A 116 -16.06 -11.76 3.61
CA GLY A 116 -16.72 -12.54 4.66
C GLY A 116 -16.07 -12.43 6.05
N SER A 117 -14.89 -11.82 6.15
CA SER A 117 -14.18 -11.53 7.40
C SER A 117 -14.12 -10.04 7.72
N ASN A 118 -14.72 -9.18 6.87
CA ASN A 118 -14.70 -7.74 7.05
C ASN A 118 -15.78 -7.30 8.06
N GLY A 119 -15.40 -7.19 9.33
CA GLY A 119 -16.30 -6.75 10.40
C GLY A 119 -16.64 -5.26 10.41
N ARG A 120 -16.06 -4.43 9.52
CA ARG A 120 -16.33 -2.98 9.52
C ARG A 120 -17.56 -2.59 8.70
N ARG A 121 -17.97 -3.43 7.75
CA ARG A 121 -19.05 -3.13 6.80
C ARG A 121 -20.05 -4.27 6.74
N THR A 122 -21.32 -3.93 6.57
CA THR A 122 -22.36 -4.95 6.38
C THR A 122 -22.31 -5.52 4.96
N PRO A 123 -22.79 -6.75 4.73
CA PRO A 123 -22.93 -7.30 3.39
C PRO A 123 -23.72 -6.40 2.43
N ALA A 124 -24.72 -5.68 2.93
CA ALA A 124 -25.48 -4.73 2.11
C ALA A 124 -24.62 -3.54 1.64
N GLN A 125 -23.79 -2.98 2.52
CA GLN A 125 -22.87 -1.89 2.18
C GLN A 125 -21.81 -2.34 1.16
N MET A 126 -21.21 -3.52 1.36
CA MET A 126 -20.24 -4.07 0.41
C MET A 126 -20.86 -4.34 -0.97
N ARG A 127 -22.06 -4.93 -1.02
CA ARG A 127 -22.79 -5.15 -2.27
C ARG A 127 -23.17 -3.85 -2.96
N SER A 128 -23.62 -2.85 -2.20
CA SER A 128 -23.96 -1.53 -2.73
C SER A 128 -22.74 -0.87 -3.38
N ALA A 129 -21.57 -0.91 -2.72
CA ALA A 129 -20.34 -0.37 -3.27
C ALA A 129 -19.93 -1.05 -4.60
N VAL A 130 -19.94 -2.38 -4.66
CA VAL A 130 -19.64 -3.11 -5.91
C VAL A 130 -20.69 -2.87 -7.00
N HIS A 131 -21.96 -2.73 -6.63
CA HIS A 131 -23.02 -2.39 -7.59
C HIS A 131 -22.82 -1.02 -8.23
N HIS A 132 -22.42 -0.01 -7.45
CA HIS A 132 -22.31 1.38 -7.93
C HIS A 132 -20.97 1.67 -8.60
N LEU A 133 -19.88 1.13 -8.05
CA LEU A 133 -18.52 1.40 -8.51
C LEU A 133 -17.94 0.25 -9.34
N GLY A 134 -18.70 -0.82 -9.58
CA GLY A 134 -18.26 -1.98 -10.37
C GLY A 134 -17.44 -3.00 -9.59
N GLY A 135 -17.11 -4.09 -10.31
CA GLY A 135 -16.51 -5.32 -9.78
C GLY A 135 -17.41 -6.53 -9.99
N ASP A 136 -16.85 -7.72 -9.80
CA ASP A 136 -17.54 -8.99 -9.92
C ASP A 136 -18.40 -9.26 -8.67
N PHE A 137 -19.71 -9.12 -8.85
CA PHE A 137 -20.70 -9.35 -7.80
C PHE A 137 -20.79 -10.82 -7.37
N GLN A 138 -20.55 -11.78 -8.27
CA GLN A 138 -20.58 -13.21 -7.94
C GLN A 138 -19.32 -13.61 -7.16
N LEU A 139 -18.16 -13.07 -7.54
CA LEU A 139 -16.94 -13.21 -6.77
C LEU A 139 -17.13 -12.66 -5.35
N LEU A 140 -17.66 -11.44 -5.22
CA LEU A 140 -17.97 -10.84 -3.91
C LEU A 140 -18.87 -11.76 -3.07
N LYS A 141 -19.98 -12.26 -3.64
CA LYS A 141 -20.90 -13.16 -2.93
C LYS A 141 -20.23 -14.47 -2.52
N THR A 142 -19.36 -15.01 -3.36
CA THR A 142 -18.59 -16.22 -3.07
C THR A 142 -17.67 -15.97 -1.88
N MET A 143 -16.93 -14.87 -1.88
CA MET A 143 -15.99 -14.53 -0.81
C MET A 143 -16.68 -14.13 0.51
N MET A 144 -17.92 -13.64 0.46
CA MET A 144 -18.72 -13.46 1.68
C MET A 144 -19.09 -14.78 2.35
N ARG A 145 -19.28 -15.86 1.56
CA ARG A 145 -19.67 -17.18 2.06
C ARG A 145 -18.47 -18.04 2.44
N VAL A 146 -17.42 -17.99 1.62
CA VAL A 146 -16.19 -18.75 1.78
C VAL A 146 -15.04 -17.74 1.77
N PRO A 147 -14.66 -17.21 2.96
CA PRO A 147 -13.59 -16.23 3.03
C PRO A 147 -12.26 -16.87 2.63
N ASP A 148 -11.62 -16.32 1.60
CA ASP A 148 -10.23 -16.60 1.27
C ASP A 148 -9.40 -15.32 1.45
N PRO A 149 -8.69 -15.16 2.58
CA PRO A 149 -7.82 -14.02 2.84
C PRO A 149 -6.62 -13.90 1.90
N PHE A 150 -6.28 -14.97 1.16
CA PHE A 150 -5.11 -15.01 0.28
C PHE A 150 -5.48 -14.90 -1.20
N ALA A 151 -6.77 -14.77 -1.50
CA ALA A 151 -7.27 -14.61 -2.86
C ALA A 151 -6.54 -13.46 -3.59
N PRO A 152 -6.06 -13.69 -4.84
CA PRO A 152 -5.31 -12.67 -5.59
C PRO A 152 -6.07 -11.35 -5.77
N CYS A 153 -7.40 -11.38 -5.88
CA CYS A 153 -8.26 -10.21 -6.00
C CYS A 153 -8.22 -9.27 -4.78
N LEU A 154 -7.75 -9.75 -3.61
CA LEU A 154 -7.56 -8.92 -2.41
C LEU A 154 -6.19 -8.27 -2.36
N ARG A 155 -5.26 -8.61 -3.26
CA ARG A 155 -3.91 -8.04 -3.23
C ARG A 155 -3.96 -6.52 -3.36
N VAL A 156 -3.25 -5.86 -2.46
CA VAL A 156 -2.99 -4.42 -2.45
C VAL A 156 -1.49 -4.19 -2.53
N THR A 157 -1.07 -3.25 -3.36
CA THR A 157 0.34 -2.93 -3.54
C THR A 157 0.56 -1.45 -3.32
N PHE A 158 1.27 -1.10 -2.25
CA PHE A 158 1.75 0.25 -2.01
C PHE A 158 3.10 0.41 -2.71
N SER A 159 3.21 1.38 -3.60
CA SER A 159 4.39 1.58 -4.42
C SER A 159 5.02 2.94 -4.10
N VAL A 160 6.31 2.95 -3.78
CA VAL A 160 7.09 4.20 -3.61
C VAL A 160 7.10 4.95 -4.94
N TRP A 161 7.39 4.20 -6.01
CA TRP A 161 7.04 4.51 -7.39
C TRP A 161 6.56 3.22 -8.06
N PRO A 162 5.48 3.27 -8.86
CA PRO A 162 4.88 2.08 -9.43
C PRO A 162 5.71 1.54 -10.59
N ARG A 163 5.78 0.21 -10.67
CA ARG A 163 6.07 -0.47 -11.93
C ARG A 163 4.84 -0.43 -12.85
N TYR A 164 5.02 -0.76 -14.12
CA TYR A 164 3.88 -0.93 -15.03
C TYR A 164 2.92 -2.02 -14.52
N LEU A 165 1.64 -1.66 -14.38
CA LEU A 165 0.55 -2.58 -14.11
C LEU A 165 -0.49 -2.44 -15.23
N PRO A 166 -1.02 -3.55 -15.78
CA PRO A 166 -2.04 -3.47 -16.83
C PRO A 166 -3.28 -2.71 -16.33
N PRO A 167 -3.68 -1.60 -16.99
CA PRO A 167 -4.79 -0.75 -16.53
C PRO A 167 -6.16 -1.44 -16.61
N GLU A 168 -6.27 -2.50 -17.41
CA GLU A 168 -7.48 -3.31 -17.53
C GLU A 168 -7.69 -4.22 -16.30
N GLU A 169 -6.62 -4.55 -15.58
CA GLU A 169 -6.63 -5.46 -14.42
C GLU A 169 -6.51 -4.70 -13.09
N PHE A 170 -5.77 -3.59 -13.08
CA PHE A 170 -5.43 -2.84 -11.88
C PHE A 170 -5.93 -1.41 -11.95
N GLU A 171 -6.24 -0.87 -10.78
CA GLU A 171 -6.51 0.55 -10.59
C GLU A 171 -5.65 1.05 -9.44
N SER A 172 -5.26 2.33 -9.49
CA SER A 172 -4.33 2.93 -8.54
C SER A 172 -4.86 4.27 -8.01
N LEU A 173 -4.72 4.48 -6.70
CA LEU A 173 -4.94 5.76 -6.05
C LEU A 173 -3.60 6.44 -5.79
N HIS A 174 -3.49 7.71 -6.17
CA HIS A 174 -2.32 8.53 -5.89
C HIS A 174 -2.27 8.93 -4.41
N MET A 175 -1.09 8.87 -3.80
CA MET A 175 -0.86 9.21 -2.38
C MET A 175 0.11 10.39 -2.25
N PRO A 176 -0.29 11.62 -2.63
CA PRO A 176 0.59 12.78 -2.61
C PRO A 176 0.90 13.24 -1.18
N TRP A 177 2.10 13.79 -0.98
CA TRP A 177 2.45 14.65 0.16
C TRP A 177 3.43 15.74 -0.33
N PRO A 178 3.54 16.89 0.38
CA PRO A 178 4.35 18.03 -0.08
C PRO A 178 5.84 17.73 -0.36
N GLY A 179 6.42 16.73 0.30
CA GLY A 179 7.82 16.32 0.11
C GLY A 179 8.03 15.23 -0.94
N GLY A 180 6.96 14.71 -1.54
CA GLY A 180 7.03 13.60 -2.49
C GLY A 180 7.57 14.02 -3.85
N LYS A 181 8.65 13.39 -4.29
CA LYS A 181 9.28 13.67 -5.60
C LYS A 181 8.82 12.72 -6.71
N LEU A 182 8.28 11.56 -6.34
CA LEU A 182 7.83 10.53 -7.26
C LEU A 182 6.33 10.26 -7.07
N THR A 183 5.71 9.68 -8.09
CA THR A 183 4.31 9.26 -8.05
C THR A 183 4.15 8.06 -7.13
N THR A 184 3.87 8.28 -5.86
CA THR A 184 3.53 7.21 -4.92
C THR A 184 2.07 6.83 -5.05
N SER A 185 1.77 5.53 -5.00
CA SER A 185 0.41 5.05 -5.21
C SER A 185 0.10 3.81 -4.38
N VAL A 186 -1.19 3.53 -4.24
CA VAL A 186 -1.70 2.23 -3.81
C VAL A 186 -2.53 1.64 -4.94
N SER A 187 -2.20 0.41 -5.32
CA SER A 187 -2.83 -0.29 -6.44
C SER A 187 -3.59 -1.52 -5.95
N TYR A 188 -4.72 -1.81 -6.58
CA TYR A 188 -5.58 -2.95 -6.29
C TYR A 188 -6.17 -3.51 -7.58
N ARG A 189 -6.66 -4.76 -7.52
CA ARG A 189 -7.29 -5.39 -8.68
C ARG A 189 -8.73 -4.92 -8.88
N ARG A 190 -9.13 -4.76 -10.14
CA ARG A 190 -10.47 -4.31 -10.53
C ARG A 190 -11.56 -5.35 -10.29
N ASP A 191 -11.21 -6.62 -10.07
CA ASP A 191 -12.18 -7.71 -9.82
C ASP A 191 -13.17 -7.37 -8.70
N LEU A 192 -12.73 -6.62 -7.68
CA LEU A 192 -13.57 -6.19 -6.56
C LEU A 192 -13.54 -4.67 -6.39
N ARG A 193 -13.49 -3.91 -7.50
CA ARG A 193 -13.28 -2.45 -7.52
C ARG A 193 -14.05 -1.69 -6.43
N GLY A 194 -15.37 -1.79 -6.40
CA GLY A 194 -16.18 -1.06 -5.42
C GLY A 194 -15.90 -1.45 -3.97
N TYR A 195 -15.59 -2.73 -3.72
CA TYR A 195 -15.20 -3.20 -2.40
C TYR A 195 -13.79 -2.71 -2.01
N ALA A 196 -12.85 -2.68 -2.95
CA ALA A 196 -11.52 -2.15 -2.73
C ALA A 196 -11.56 -0.65 -2.38
N LEU A 197 -12.32 0.14 -3.15
CA LEU A 197 -12.53 1.56 -2.89
C LEU A 197 -13.20 1.81 -1.52
N LEU A 198 -14.18 0.99 -1.16
CA LEU A 198 -14.79 1.03 0.18
C LEU A 198 -13.76 0.80 1.28
N CYS A 199 -12.87 -0.19 1.10
CA CYS A 199 -11.78 -0.45 2.04
C CYS A 199 -10.77 0.70 2.10
N MET A 200 -10.42 1.33 0.97
CA MET A 200 -9.52 2.49 0.95
C MET A 200 -10.12 3.69 1.70
N PHE A 201 -11.43 3.91 1.55
CA PHE A 201 -12.14 4.92 2.33
C PHE A 201 -12.16 4.59 3.83
N ASP A 202 -12.46 3.34 4.20
CA ASP A 202 -12.45 2.90 5.60
C ASP A 202 -11.05 2.98 6.23
N LEU A 203 -10.01 2.78 5.44
CA LEU A 203 -8.63 3.01 5.85
C LEU A 203 -8.38 4.49 6.14
N ALA A 204 -8.83 5.41 5.28
CA ALA A 204 -8.72 6.85 5.55
C ALA A 204 -9.47 7.29 6.80
N VAL A 205 -10.68 6.77 7.03
CA VAL A 205 -11.44 7.01 8.27
C VAL A 205 -10.68 6.52 9.49
N ARG A 206 -10.03 5.34 9.40
CA ARG A 206 -9.18 4.82 10.46
C ARG A 206 -7.97 5.71 10.72
N LEU A 207 -7.26 6.15 9.68
CA LEU A 207 -6.10 7.04 9.80
C LEU A 207 -6.47 8.37 10.46
N ARG A 208 -7.64 8.93 10.14
CA ARG A 208 -8.17 10.10 10.84
C ARG A 208 -8.39 9.82 12.32
N ALA A 209 -9.01 8.69 12.65
CA ALA A 209 -9.38 8.36 14.02
C ALA A 209 -8.17 8.01 14.91
N SER A 210 -7.17 7.29 14.38
CA SER A 210 -6.01 6.84 15.19
C SER A 210 -4.79 7.74 15.08
N GLU A 211 -4.58 8.41 13.93
CA GLU A 211 -3.35 9.18 13.64
C GLU A 211 -3.62 10.68 13.49
N GLY A 212 -4.88 11.13 13.50
CA GLY A 212 -5.24 12.53 13.26
C GLY A 212 -5.03 13.00 11.81
N ILE A 213 -4.79 12.09 10.86
CA ILE A 213 -4.59 12.43 9.45
C ILE A 213 -5.92 12.90 8.85
N GLN A 214 -5.93 14.06 8.19
CA GLN A 214 -7.17 14.61 7.64
C GLN A 214 -7.71 13.73 6.51
N ALA A 215 -8.99 13.37 6.59
CA ALA A 215 -9.72 12.74 5.50
C ALA A 215 -10.16 13.83 4.51
N MET A 216 -10.03 13.57 3.21
CA MET A 216 -10.44 14.52 2.16
C MET A 216 -11.95 14.56 1.94
N HIS A 217 -12.65 13.51 2.36
CA HIS A 217 -14.08 13.31 2.12
C HIS A 217 -14.80 13.10 3.44
N THR A 218 -16.02 13.62 3.53
CA THR A 218 -16.89 13.48 4.72
C THR A 218 -17.59 12.13 4.76
N GLY A 219 -17.80 11.50 3.61
CA GLY A 219 -18.47 10.21 3.48
C GLY A 219 -18.06 9.43 2.24
N PHE A 220 -18.41 8.14 2.22
CA PHE A 220 -18.07 7.26 1.10
C PHE A 220 -18.75 7.71 -0.21
N GLY A 221 -19.97 8.26 -0.15
CA GLY A 221 -20.65 8.80 -1.33
C GLY A 221 -19.85 9.92 -2.00
N SER A 222 -19.41 10.91 -1.22
CA SER A 222 -18.57 12.01 -1.75
C SER A 222 -17.22 11.55 -2.29
N PHE A 223 -16.70 10.43 -1.79
CA PHE A 223 -15.51 9.81 -2.37
C PHE A 223 -15.86 9.10 -3.67
N ALA A 224 -16.92 8.28 -3.69
CA ALA A 224 -17.39 7.57 -4.87
C ALA A 224 -17.66 8.51 -6.06
N ASP A 225 -18.32 9.64 -5.82
CA ASP A 225 -18.65 10.63 -6.85
C ASP A 225 -17.41 11.25 -7.53
N GLU A 226 -16.27 11.34 -6.84
CA GLU A 226 -15.01 11.85 -7.45
C GLU A 226 -14.36 10.83 -8.40
N ILE A 227 -14.68 9.54 -8.26
CA ILE A 227 -13.98 8.42 -8.92
C ILE A 227 -14.82 7.82 -10.07
N THR A 228 -16.04 8.33 -10.25
CA THR A 228 -16.99 7.89 -11.27
C THR A 228 -16.95 8.86 -12.46
#